data_AF-A0A8H4RA15-F1
#
_entry.id   AF-A0A8H4RA15-F1
#
_cell.length_a   1.000
_cell.length_b   1.000
_cell.length_c   1.000
_cell.angle_alpha   90.00
_cell.angle_beta   90.00
_cell.angle_gamma   90.00
#
_symmetry.space_group_name_H-M   'P 1'
#
loop_
_entity.id
_entity.type
_entity.pdbx_description
1 polymer ?
#
loop_
_entity_poly.entity_id
_entity_poly.type
_entity_poly.pdbx_seq_one_letter_code
_entity_poly.pdbx_strand_id
1 'polypeptide(L)'
;MASLHTNPIIPGFAPDPSIVLIDDTFFLVNSSFHVFPGLPIYSSKDLLSWSHVGNAINRTSQLSLAKTETKLVPWDNGDMVIAAGGLFAPTIRHNKGTTYIICTNVCHGKNEDGSDSEENFIISTKDILSNEWSDPVYFDFRGIDPSLFFDDDGRVYVQACATPEFKIMQFEIDIRTGKHLSDQKNIWEGFDKNWSEGPHMYKKDGFYYLIIAEGGTFDHHMLSAARATDIWGPYTSFKNNPIITANGTDEYIQHVGHGDIFQDTQSSWWAVVLGVRKAKGRFVMGRETFLTPVTWKEGCWPIIAPAKTDPIRIDGRQQLPERSNDETLINTPKPSTAFIHIRDPNTKNYKFSKNGRTFSLLTSHYNLSTGSGSPSFVGKRQRALEGVATVLVHLVQGPHAAGVRAGLALYKDEHRHAAIFYDHDDCQIHFAITNKTKSFSRNFTRKVESKDKIELRISYSENTYAFSYRERRMQVWEPLDSIDTAQMSGFDFTGPIVGVFTHKGTSSKAENTTEAPAPKRYEQQHGGVKSNFHYRSLLKDDDTEEVLDLYLEKEDANNRVRRKWEEFCGDEDNFDTVEADFDGGSNEWSCEDGANETEGIKGYIRSMEILGPGSEPARK
;
A
#
# COMPACT_ATOMS: atom_id res chain seq x y z
N MET A 1 22.04 -10.91 14.33
CA MET A 1 21.96 -11.45 12.97
C MET A 1 20.48 -11.62 12.66
N ALA A 2 19.94 -10.83 11.73
CA ALA A 2 18.55 -11.01 11.33
C ALA A 2 18.52 -12.21 10.36
N SER A 3 17.87 -13.31 10.74
CA SER A 3 17.41 -14.29 9.76
C SER A 3 16.23 -13.68 9.04
N LEU A 4 16.29 -13.48 7.73
CA LEU A 4 15.10 -13.04 7.00
C LEU A 4 14.11 -14.19 6.94
N HIS A 5 12.98 -13.96 7.57
CA HIS A 5 11.86 -14.88 7.53
C HIS A 5 11.14 -14.79 6.19
N THR A 6 10.70 -15.93 5.64
CA THR A 6 9.97 -15.98 4.36
C THR A 6 8.60 -15.29 4.45
N ASN A 7 7.95 -15.41 5.60
CA ASN A 7 6.63 -14.87 5.84
C ASN A 7 6.67 -13.59 6.70
N PRO A 8 5.76 -12.63 6.45
CA PRO A 8 4.77 -12.60 5.37
C PRO A 8 5.40 -12.37 3.99
N ILE A 9 4.86 -13.02 2.96
CA ILE A 9 5.34 -12.84 1.57
C ILE A 9 4.92 -11.48 0.99
N ILE A 10 3.75 -10.95 1.40
CA ILE A 10 3.34 -9.56 1.14
C ILE A 10 3.04 -8.91 2.50
N PRO A 11 3.99 -8.16 3.10
CA PRO A 11 3.80 -7.55 4.41
C PRO A 11 2.91 -6.30 4.38
N GLY A 12 2.40 -5.90 5.54
CA GLY A 12 1.50 -4.76 5.71
C GLY A 12 0.11 -5.01 5.16
N PHE A 13 -0.64 -3.93 4.93
CA PHE A 13 -2.00 -3.95 4.41
C PHE A 13 -2.12 -4.69 3.06
N ALA A 14 -2.29 -6.01 3.13
CA ALA A 14 -2.36 -6.95 2.01
C ALA A 14 -3.25 -8.16 2.39
N PRO A 15 -4.56 -7.96 2.60
CA PRO A 15 -5.49 -9.00 3.01
C PRO A 15 -6.01 -9.79 1.81
N ASP A 16 -6.76 -10.85 2.11
CA ASP A 16 -7.60 -11.58 1.15
C ASP A 16 -6.83 -11.97 -0.14
N PRO A 17 -5.73 -12.74 -0.03
CA PRO A 17 -4.87 -13.05 -1.17
C PRO A 17 -5.52 -14.06 -2.10
N SER A 18 -5.55 -13.75 -3.40
CA SER A 18 -5.82 -14.73 -4.46
C SER A 18 -4.66 -14.76 -5.45
N ILE A 19 -4.33 -15.95 -5.93
CA ILE A 19 -3.11 -16.20 -6.72
C ILE A 19 -3.41 -17.01 -7.98
N VAL A 20 -2.66 -16.73 -9.05
CA VAL A 20 -2.68 -17.51 -10.29
C VAL A 20 -1.25 -17.66 -10.83
N LEU A 21 -0.95 -18.83 -11.38
CA LEU A 21 0.26 -19.07 -12.17
C LEU A 21 -0.07 -18.88 -13.65
N ILE A 22 0.61 -17.94 -14.32
CA ILE A 22 0.51 -17.71 -15.76
C ILE A 22 1.90 -17.98 -16.33
N ASP A 23 1.99 -18.99 -17.19
CA ASP A 23 3.25 -19.54 -17.70
C ASP A 23 4.18 -19.94 -16.54
N ASP A 24 5.26 -19.18 -16.30
CA ASP A 24 6.26 -19.39 -15.26
C ASP A 24 6.23 -18.30 -14.17
N THR A 25 5.18 -17.48 -14.12
CA THR A 25 5.07 -16.32 -13.23
C THR A 25 3.81 -16.40 -12.38
N PHE A 26 3.99 -16.30 -11.07
CA PHE A 26 2.90 -16.16 -10.11
C PHE A 26 2.44 -14.71 -10.06
N PHE A 27 1.13 -14.51 -10.09
CA PHE A 27 0.49 -13.22 -9.88
C PHE A 27 -0.48 -13.31 -8.72
N LEU A 28 -0.40 -12.33 -7.81
CA LEU A 28 -1.20 -12.26 -6.60
C LEU A 28 -1.93 -10.93 -6.52
N VAL A 29 -3.20 -10.96 -6.12
CA VAL A 29 -4.02 -9.78 -5.86
C VAL A 29 -4.48 -9.77 -4.40
N ASN A 30 -4.61 -8.58 -3.82
CA ASN A 30 -5.15 -8.37 -2.48
C ASN A 30 -6.31 -7.37 -2.51
N SER A 31 -7.18 -7.43 -1.50
CA SER A 31 -8.19 -6.39 -1.26
C SER A 31 -7.55 -5.03 -0.94
N SER A 32 -8.32 -3.95 -1.12
CA SER A 32 -7.80 -2.58 -0.97
C SER A 32 -8.77 -1.58 -0.36
N PHE A 33 -10.03 -1.96 -0.14
CA PHE A 33 -11.02 -1.15 0.55
C PHE A 33 -11.14 0.24 -0.08
N HIS A 34 -11.01 1.30 0.72
CA HIS A 34 -11.17 2.69 0.32
C HIS A 34 -9.91 3.32 -0.31
N VAL A 35 -8.88 2.52 -0.63
CA VAL A 35 -7.58 3.01 -1.09
C VAL A 35 -7.46 2.91 -2.60
N PHE A 36 -7.02 4.00 -3.24
CA PHE A 36 -6.86 4.10 -4.70
C PHE A 36 -5.40 4.39 -5.08
N PRO A 37 -4.85 3.83 -6.18
CA PRO A 37 -5.39 2.75 -6.99
C PRO A 37 -5.67 1.47 -6.17
N GLY A 38 -6.70 0.74 -6.58
CA GLY A 38 -7.19 -0.45 -5.89
C GLY A 38 -6.75 -1.77 -6.54
N LEU A 39 -6.87 -2.85 -5.78
CA LEU A 39 -6.50 -4.22 -6.16
C LEU A 39 -5.03 -4.31 -6.64
N PRO A 40 -4.04 -4.12 -5.73
CA PRO A 40 -2.63 -4.22 -6.09
C PRO A 40 -2.28 -5.61 -6.61
N ILE A 41 -1.50 -5.65 -7.68
CA ILE A 41 -1.04 -6.87 -8.34
C ILE A 41 0.45 -7.04 -8.08
N TYR A 42 0.82 -8.19 -7.53
CA TYR A 42 2.20 -8.58 -7.29
C TYR A 42 2.59 -9.72 -8.22
N SER A 43 3.85 -9.73 -8.67
CA SER A 43 4.40 -10.82 -9.46
C SER A 43 5.60 -11.46 -8.77
N SER A 44 5.76 -12.77 -8.89
CA SER A 44 6.93 -13.50 -8.44
C SER A 44 7.26 -14.68 -9.36
N LYS A 45 8.53 -15.06 -9.43
CA LYS A 45 9.00 -16.28 -10.12
C LYS A 45 9.26 -17.44 -9.15
N ASP A 46 9.41 -17.14 -7.87
CA ASP A 46 9.92 -18.06 -6.84
C ASP A 46 9.06 -18.12 -5.58
N LEU A 47 7.96 -17.36 -5.53
CA LEU A 47 7.05 -17.18 -4.38
C LEU A 47 7.65 -16.43 -3.19
N LEU A 48 8.87 -15.89 -3.33
CA LEU A 48 9.63 -15.24 -2.27
C LEU A 48 9.88 -13.77 -2.57
N SER A 49 10.43 -13.50 -3.75
CA SER A 49 10.76 -12.16 -4.19
C SER A 49 9.61 -11.65 -5.04
N TRP A 50 8.86 -10.72 -4.45
CA TRP A 50 7.65 -10.15 -5.03
C TRP A 50 7.90 -8.73 -5.53
N SER A 51 7.34 -8.44 -6.71
CA SER A 51 7.32 -7.09 -7.28
C SER A 51 5.88 -6.56 -7.35
N HIS A 52 5.62 -5.35 -6.87
CA HIS A 52 4.34 -4.66 -7.10
C HIS A 52 4.34 -4.11 -8.54
N VAL A 53 3.64 -4.81 -9.44
CA VAL A 53 3.67 -4.54 -10.89
C VAL A 53 2.55 -3.62 -11.37
N GLY A 54 1.49 -3.49 -10.58
CA GLY A 54 0.32 -2.73 -11.00
C GLY A 54 -0.82 -2.69 -10.00
N ASN A 55 -1.92 -2.07 -10.40
CA ASN A 55 -3.18 -2.06 -9.67
C ASN A 55 -4.31 -2.25 -10.68
N ALA A 56 -5.29 -3.11 -10.38
CA ALA A 56 -6.33 -3.47 -11.34
C ALA A 56 -7.45 -2.43 -11.46
N ILE A 57 -7.73 -1.71 -10.37
CA ILE A 57 -8.58 -0.51 -10.37
C ILE A 57 -7.67 0.71 -10.34
N ASN A 58 -7.33 1.23 -11.51
CA ASN A 58 -6.33 2.31 -11.65
C ASN A 58 -6.84 3.57 -12.36
N ARG A 59 -8.13 3.61 -12.70
CA ARG A 59 -8.80 4.80 -13.24
C ARG A 59 -10.05 5.06 -12.42
N THR A 60 -10.25 6.29 -11.96
CA THR A 60 -11.51 6.70 -11.32
C THR A 60 -12.71 6.62 -12.28
N SER A 61 -12.46 6.63 -13.59
CA SER A 61 -13.48 6.38 -14.62
C SER A 61 -13.88 4.90 -14.73
N GLN A 62 -13.03 3.97 -14.27
CA GLN A 62 -13.31 2.53 -14.26
C GLN A 62 -14.24 2.18 -13.10
N LEU A 63 -13.92 2.68 -11.89
CA LEU A 63 -14.71 2.48 -10.67
C LEU A 63 -14.40 3.60 -9.68
N SER A 64 -15.45 4.12 -9.02
CA SER A 64 -15.35 5.19 -8.01
C SER A 64 -15.44 4.62 -6.59
N LEU A 65 -14.55 5.10 -5.71
CA LEU A 65 -14.52 4.81 -4.28
C LEU A 65 -15.11 5.96 -3.44
N ALA A 66 -15.88 6.87 -4.03
CA ALA A 66 -16.43 8.02 -3.31
C ALA A 66 -17.41 7.66 -2.18
N LYS A 67 -17.99 6.45 -2.20
CA LYS A 67 -19.00 5.95 -1.26
C LYS A 67 -18.48 4.84 -0.33
N THR A 68 -17.18 4.83 -0.08
CA THR A 68 -16.50 3.77 0.68
C THR A 68 -16.01 4.30 2.02
N GLU A 69 -16.85 5.06 2.73
CA GLU A 69 -16.54 5.55 4.07
C GLU A 69 -16.41 4.40 5.08
N THR A 70 -15.76 4.64 6.21
CA THR A 70 -15.57 3.63 7.25
C THR A 70 -16.67 3.76 8.29
N LYS A 71 -17.40 2.66 8.54
CA LYS A 71 -18.39 2.57 9.62
C LYS A 71 -17.77 2.06 10.90
N LEU A 72 -18.27 2.55 12.03
CA LEU A 72 -17.96 2.03 13.36
C LEU A 72 -19.15 1.18 13.82
N VAL A 73 -18.94 -0.14 13.93
CA VAL A 73 -19.98 -1.10 14.29
C VAL A 73 -19.69 -1.62 15.70
N PRO A 74 -20.59 -1.44 16.68
CA PRO A 74 -20.42 -2.03 18.00
C PRO A 74 -20.29 -3.54 17.93
N TRP A 75 -19.36 -4.10 18.70
CA TRP A 75 -19.17 -5.53 18.86
C TRP A 75 -19.66 -6.00 20.23
N ASP A 76 -20.05 -7.27 20.34
CA ASP A 76 -20.70 -7.81 21.54
C ASP A 76 -19.82 -7.77 22.81
N ASN A 77 -18.50 -7.68 22.65
CA ASN A 77 -17.55 -7.60 23.76
C ASN A 77 -17.27 -6.16 24.23
N GLY A 78 -17.94 -5.16 23.66
CA GLY A 78 -17.77 -3.74 23.96
C GLY A 78 -16.70 -3.03 23.12
N ASP A 79 -15.99 -3.75 22.24
CA ASP A 79 -15.13 -3.14 21.22
C ASP A 79 -15.95 -2.61 20.03
N MET A 80 -15.28 -1.94 19.10
CA MET A 80 -15.85 -1.48 17.84
C MET A 80 -15.13 -2.18 16.69
N VAL A 81 -15.88 -2.72 15.74
CA VAL A 81 -15.37 -3.12 14.43
C VAL A 81 -15.33 -1.90 13.52
N ILE A 82 -14.17 -1.72 12.89
CA ILE A 82 -13.92 -0.67 11.93
C ILE A 82 -14.18 -1.25 10.53
N ALA A 83 -15.42 -1.13 10.09
CA ALA A 83 -15.89 -1.69 8.82
C ALA A 83 -15.63 -0.69 7.69
N ALA A 84 -14.47 -0.81 7.05
CA ALA A 84 -14.13 -0.04 5.87
C ALA A 84 -14.95 -0.52 4.66
N GLY A 85 -15.52 0.41 3.88
CA GLY A 85 -16.08 0.10 2.57
C GLY A 85 -15.02 -0.04 1.47
N GLY A 86 -15.48 -0.30 0.25
CA GLY A 86 -14.67 -0.32 -0.97
C GLY A 86 -14.38 -1.73 -1.47
N LEU A 87 -13.17 -1.93 -2.00
CA LEU A 87 -12.79 -3.14 -2.71
C LEU A 87 -12.42 -4.28 -1.75
N PHE A 88 -13.35 -5.20 -1.54
CA PHE A 88 -13.25 -6.38 -0.66
C PHE A 88 -12.45 -7.52 -1.34
N ALA A 89 -12.58 -8.75 -0.86
CA ALA A 89 -11.82 -9.91 -1.34
C ALA A 89 -11.92 -10.08 -2.87
N PRO A 90 -10.80 -10.02 -3.60
CA PRO A 90 -10.74 -10.31 -5.01
C PRO A 90 -10.35 -11.77 -5.28
N THR A 91 -10.88 -12.36 -6.34
CA THR A 91 -10.36 -13.63 -6.90
C THR A 91 -9.74 -13.38 -8.26
N ILE A 92 -8.49 -13.82 -8.48
CA ILE A 92 -7.81 -13.77 -9.78
C ILE A 92 -7.75 -15.15 -10.43
N ARG A 93 -8.14 -15.24 -11.71
CA ARG A 93 -8.08 -16.48 -12.49
C ARG A 93 -7.62 -16.19 -13.92
N HIS A 94 -6.93 -17.15 -14.53
CA HIS A 94 -6.51 -17.06 -15.93
C HIS A 94 -7.15 -18.19 -16.72
N ASN A 95 -7.78 -17.86 -17.85
CA ASN A 95 -8.40 -18.84 -18.71
C ASN A 95 -8.25 -18.42 -20.18
N LYS A 96 -7.73 -19.34 -21.01
CA LYS A 96 -7.59 -19.18 -22.47
C LYS A 96 -6.97 -17.83 -22.89
N GLY A 97 -5.88 -17.43 -22.25
CA GLY A 97 -5.12 -16.21 -22.59
C GLY A 97 -5.75 -14.91 -22.07
N THR A 98 -6.75 -14.98 -21.20
CA THR A 98 -7.33 -13.81 -20.53
C THR A 98 -7.29 -13.99 -19.02
N THR A 99 -6.82 -12.97 -18.33
CA THR A 99 -6.86 -12.89 -16.87
C THR A 99 -8.10 -12.13 -16.44
N TYR A 100 -8.80 -12.66 -15.45
CA TYR A 100 -10.01 -12.10 -14.86
C TYR A 100 -9.77 -11.82 -13.38
N ILE A 101 -10.31 -10.71 -12.89
CA ILE A 101 -10.49 -10.46 -11.48
C ILE A 101 -11.98 -10.25 -11.23
N ILE A 102 -12.52 -10.98 -10.26
CA ILE A 102 -13.87 -10.81 -9.75
C ILE A 102 -13.77 -10.27 -8.30
N CYS A 103 -14.60 -9.30 -7.94
CA CYS A 103 -14.49 -8.59 -6.66
C CYS A 103 -15.83 -7.91 -6.31
N THR A 104 -15.95 -7.46 -5.05
CA THR A 104 -17.07 -6.66 -4.57
C THR A 104 -16.58 -5.26 -4.18
N ASN A 105 -17.28 -4.22 -4.66
CA ASN A 105 -17.18 -2.87 -4.13
C ASN A 105 -18.32 -2.62 -3.13
N VAL A 106 -18.01 -2.64 -1.84
CA VAL A 106 -18.98 -2.37 -0.77
C VAL A 106 -19.14 -0.85 -0.60
N CYS A 107 -20.30 -0.35 -0.99
CA CYS A 107 -20.68 1.05 -0.86
C CYS A 107 -21.58 1.23 0.36
N HIS A 108 -21.27 2.22 1.19
CA HIS A 108 -22.09 2.55 2.33
C HIS A 108 -23.09 3.67 2.01
N GLY A 109 -24.34 3.50 2.44
CA GLY A 109 -25.40 4.51 2.29
C GLY A 109 -25.66 4.95 0.85
N LYS A 110 -25.53 4.00 -0.10
CA LYS A 110 -25.66 4.28 -1.53
C LYS A 110 -27.10 4.19 -2.03
N ASN A 111 -27.88 3.26 -1.49
CA ASN A 111 -29.26 3.05 -1.95
C ASN A 111 -30.15 4.23 -1.57
N GLU A 112 -31.27 4.41 -2.28
CA GLU A 112 -32.20 5.53 -2.05
C GLU A 112 -32.76 5.56 -0.61
N ASP A 113 -32.83 4.40 0.04
CA ASP A 113 -33.25 4.23 1.44
C ASP A 113 -32.11 4.40 2.45
N GLY A 114 -30.89 4.70 1.98
CA GLY A 114 -29.70 4.87 2.81
C GLY A 114 -29.04 3.55 3.24
N SER A 115 -29.45 2.40 2.69
CA SER A 115 -28.80 1.12 2.93
C SER A 115 -27.49 0.94 2.14
N ASP A 116 -26.68 -0.02 2.58
CA ASP A 116 -25.43 -0.40 1.94
C ASP A 116 -25.70 -1.20 0.66
N SER A 117 -24.73 -1.20 -0.24
CA SER A 117 -24.80 -1.88 -1.53
C SER A 117 -23.50 -2.62 -1.79
N GLU A 118 -23.61 -3.90 -2.13
CA GLU A 118 -22.53 -4.73 -2.62
C GLU A 118 -22.52 -4.75 -4.15
N GLU A 119 -21.61 -4.00 -4.77
CA GLU A 119 -21.46 -4.02 -6.23
C GLU A 119 -20.49 -5.11 -6.64
N ASN A 120 -21.01 -6.25 -7.05
CA ASN A 120 -20.21 -7.37 -7.53
C ASN A 120 -19.86 -7.20 -9.02
N PHE A 121 -18.58 -7.36 -9.36
CA PHE A 121 -18.09 -7.08 -10.71
C PHE A 121 -16.95 -7.98 -11.17
N ILE A 122 -16.77 -8.06 -12.49
CA ILE A 122 -15.65 -8.73 -13.16
C ILE A 122 -14.89 -7.70 -14.01
N ILE A 123 -13.57 -7.69 -13.92
CA ILE A 123 -12.67 -7.01 -14.87
C ILE A 123 -11.73 -8.02 -15.51
N SER A 124 -11.17 -7.66 -16.66
CA SER A 124 -10.30 -8.55 -17.42
C SER A 124 -9.19 -7.83 -18.16
N THR A 125 -8.13 -8.58 -18.48
CA THR A 125 -7.03 -8.13 -19.33
C THR A 125 -6.42 -9.30 -20.08
N LYS A 126 -5.81 -9.02 -21.24
CA LYS A 126 -4.99 -9.97 -22.00
C LYS A 126 -3.51 -9.91 -21.63
N ASP A 127 -3.08 -8.83 -21.00
CA ASP A 127 -1.71 -8.63 -20.56
C ASP A 127 -1.73 -8.01 -19.15
N ILE A 128 -1.48 -8.84 -18.14
CA ILE A 128 -1.52 -8.42 -16.74
C ILE A 128 -0.44 -7.39 -16.38
N LEU A 129 0.65 -7.32 -17.15
CA LEU A 129 1.74 -6.37 -16.93
C LEU A 129 1.50 -5.00 -17.59
N SER A 130 0.54 -4.92 -18.52
CA SER A 130 0.20 -3.68 -19.23
C SER A 130 -0.41 -2.59 -18.32
N ASN A 131 -0.98 -2.99 -17.17
CA ASN A 131 -1.89 -2.17 -16.36
C ASN A 131 -3.20 -1.77 -17.08
N GLU A 132 -3.50 -2.35 -18.25
CA GLU A 132 -4.75 -2.11 -18.98
C GLU A 132 -5.79 -3.16 -18.58
N TRP A 133 -6.69 -2.76 -17.68
CA TRP A 133 -7.86 -3.54 -17.28
C TRP A 133 -9.13 -2.97 -17.90
N SER A 134 -10.08 -3.83 -18.26
CA SER A 134 -11.39 -3.41 -18.75
C SER A 134 -12.20 -2.66 -17.69
N ASP A 135 -13.24 -1.96 -18.14
CA ASP A 135 -14.25 -1.42 -17.25
C ASP A 135 -15.10 -2.57 -16.65
N PRO A 136 -15.67 -2.40 -15.44
CA PRO A 136 -16.33 -3.48 -14.72
C PRO A 136 -17.58 -4.01 -15.44
N VAL A 137 -17.68 -5.33 -15.53
CA VAL A 137 -18.91 -6.04 -15.87
C VAL A 137 -19.61 -6.41 -14.56
N TYR A 138 -20.63 -5.64 -14.21
CA TYR A 138 -21.42 -5.87 -12.98
C TYR A 138 -22.38 -7.06 -13.15
N PHE A 139 -22.63 -7.77 -12.06
CA PHE A 139 -23.63 -8.83 -11.99
C PHE A 139 -24.44 -8.73 -10.70
N ASP A 140 -25.67 -9.22 -10.73
CA ASP A 140 -26.63 -9.09 -9.63
C ASP A 140 -26.41 -10.16 -8.57
N PHE A 141 -25.77 -9.81 -7.46
CA PHE A 141 -25.63 -10.69 -6.32
C PHE A 141 -25.61 -9.87 -5.04
N ARG A 142 -26.41 -10.26 -4.05
CA ARG A 142 -26.41 -9.64 -2.73
C ARG A 142 -25.46 -10.41 -1.81
N GLY A 143 -24.25 -9.89 -1.67
CA GLY A 143 -23.21 -10.54 -0.89
C GLY A 143 -21.81 -10.15 -1.33
N ILE A 144 -20.83 -10.85 -0.78
CA ILE A 144 -19.40 -10.55 -0.90
C ILE A 144 -18.61 -11.79 -1.35
N ASP A 145 -17.30 -11.60 -1.47
CA ASP A 145 -16.30 -12.64 -1.73
C ASP A 145 -16.60 -13.53 -2.95
N PRO A 146 -16.90 -12.95 -4.13
CA PRO A 146 -17.13 -13.74 -5.32
C PRO A 146 -15.83 -14.38 -5.82
N SER A 147 -15.95 -15.62 -6.30
CA SER A 147 -14.87 -16.40 -6.91
C SER A 147 -15.33 -17.00 -8.23
N LEU A 148 -14.43 -17.02 -9.20
CA LEU A 148 -14.67 -17.62 -10.52
C LEU A 148 -14.12 -19.05 -10.56
N PHE A 149 -14.92 -19.95 -11.11
CA PHE A 149 -14.53 -21.31 -11.45
C PHE A 149 -14.80 -21.59 -12.93
N PHE A 150 -13.75 -21.93 -13.68
CA PHE A 150 -13.83 -22.36 -15.07
C PHE A 150 -13.81 -23.89 -15.11
N ASP A 151 -14.89 -24.49 -15.59
CA ASP A 151 -15.01 -25.95 -15.64
C ASP A 151 -14.51 -26.50 -16.99
N ASP A 152 -14.21 -27.80 -17.01
CA ASP A 152 -13.68 -28.50 -18.18
C ASP A 152 -14.70 -28.60 -19.33
N ASP A 153 -16.00 -28.49 -19.02
CA ASP A 153 -17.09 -28.45 -20.00
C ASP A 153 -17.23 -27.07 -20.67
N GLY A 154 -16.43 -26.09 -20.25
CA GLY A 154 -16.41 -24.73 -20.79
C GLY A 154 -17.41 -23.78 -20.13
N ARG A 155 -18.21 -24.24 -19.16
CA ARG A 155 -19.09 -23.39 -18.36
C ARG A 155 -18.30 -22.64 -17.29
N VAL A 156 -18.87 -21.53 -16.84
CA VAL A 156 -18.24 -20.66 -15.83
C VAL A 156 -19.23 -20.44 -14.70
N TYR A 157 -18.76 -20.67 -13.48
CA TYR A 157 -19.56 -20.55 -12.28
C TYR A 157 -18.96 -19.50 -11.35
N VAL A 158 -19.85 -18.80 -10.64
CA VAL A 158 -19.49 -17.96 -9.50
C VAL A 158 -19.91 -18.67 -8.23
N GLN A 159 -19.01 -18.72 -7.26
CA GLN A 159 -19.33 -18.98 -5.86
C GLN A 159 -19.16 -17.69 -5.08
N ALA A 160 -20.10 -17.36 -4.20
CA ALA A 160 -20.05 -16.12 -3.41
C ALA A 160 -20.78 -16.28 -2.08
N CYS A 161 -20.44 -15.44 -1.11
CA CYS A 161 -21.05 -15.39 0.22
C CYS A 161 -22.28 -14.49 0.20
N ALA A 162 -23.47 -15.05 0.43
CA ALA A 162 -24.70 -14.25 0.57
C ALA A 162 -24.73 -13.53 1.92
N THR A 163 -25.08 -12.23 1.93
CA THR A 163 -25.25 -11.43 3.15
C THR A 163 -26.72 -11.03 3.34
N PRO A 164 -27.25 -11.07 4.59
CA PRO A 164 -26.56 -11.31 5.87
C PRO A 164 -26.53 -12.79 6.31
N GLU A 165 -26.93 -13.75 5.47
CA GLU A 165 -27.08 -15.15 5.89
C GLU A 165 -25.76 -15.91 6.05
N PHE A 166 -24.67 -15.43 5.45
CA PHE A 166 -23.35 -16.07 5.39
C PHE A 166 -23.43 -17.52 4.90
N LYS A 167 -23.99 -17.69 3.70
CA LYS A 167 -24.13 -18.97 3.01
C LYS A 167 -23.44 -18.93 1.65
N ILE A 168 -22.86 -20.05 1.23
CA ILE A 168 -22.18 -20.12 -0.06
C ILE A 168 -23.18 -20.43 -1.16
N MET A 169 -23.44 -19.42 -1.98
CA MET A 169 -24.30 -19.49 -3.15
C MET A 169 -23.45 -19.76 -4.39
N GLN A 170 -24.04 -20.46 -5.36
CA GLN A 170 -23.44 -20.68 -6.67
C GLN A 170 -24.45 -20.42 -7.78
N PHE A 171 -23.97 -19.92 -8.91
CA PHE A 171 -24.72 -19.79 -10.16
C PHE A 171 -23.77 -19.87 -11.36
N GLU A 172 -24.29 -20.26 -12.52
CA GLU A 172 -23.58 -20.13 -13.80
C GLU A 172 -23.69 -18.70 -14.32
N ILE A 173 -22.62 -18.17 -14.92
CA ILE A 173 -22.55 -16.78 -15.39
C ILE A 173 -22.03 -16.68 -16.83
N ASP A 174 -22.57 -15.74 -17.59
CA ASP A 174 -21.88 -15.18 -18.76
C ASP A 174 -20.96 -14.03 -18.30
N ILE A 175 -19.67 -14.34 -18.13
CA ILE A 175 -18.67 -13.38 -17.65
C ILE A 175 -18.47 -12.14 -18.54
N ARG A 176 -18.98 -12.15 -19.78
CA ARG A 176 -18.90 -10.98 -20.68
C ARG A 176 -20.00 -9.97 -20.42
N THR A 177 -21.15 -10.45 -19.92
CA THR A 177 -22.36 -9.63 -19.75
C THR A 177 -22.80 -9.50 -18.30
N GLY A 178 -22.26 -10.34 -17.40
CA GLY A 178 -22.69 -10.43 -16.00
C GLY A 178 -24.01 -11.19 -15.81
N LYS A 179 -24.60 -11.72 -16.90
CA LYS A 179 -25.91 -12.36 -16.84
C LYS A 179 -25.82 -13.74 -16.19
N HIS A 180 -26.74 -14.01 -15.26
CA HIS A 180 -26.93 -15.35 -14.71
C HIS A 180 -27.50 -16.30 -15.78
N LEU A 181 -26.86 -17.45 -15.95
CA LEU A 181 -27.29 -18.53 -16.84
C LEU A 181 -28.04 -19.64 -16.11
N SER A 182 -28.08 -19.57 -14.77
CA SER A 182 -28.86 -20.44 -13.90
C SER A 182 -29.45 -19.66 -12.72
N ASP A 183 -30.35 -20.30 -11.97
CA ASP A 183 -30.75 -19.81 -10.65
C ASP A 183 -29.56 -19.85 -9.66
N GLN A 184 -29.63 -19.02 -8.63
CA GLN A 184 -28.69 -19.06 -7.50
C GLN A 184 -29.04 -20.20 -6.56
N LYS A 185 -28.08 -21.06 -6.24
CA LYS A 185 -28.27 -22.23 -5.37
C LYS A 185 -27.33 -22.16 -4.17
N ASN A 186 -27.86 -22.31 -2.96
CA ASN A 186 -27.04 -22.59 -1.78
C ASN A 186 -26.42 -23.98 -1.92
N ILE A 187 -25.09 -24.04 -2.01
CA ILE A 187 -24.35 -25.30 -2.17
C ILE A 187 -23.73 -25.79 -0.87
N TRP A 188 -23.42 -24.88 0.07
CA TRP A 188 -22.87 -25.22 1.37
C TRP A 188 -23.00 -24.06 2.37
N GLU A 189 -23.31 -24.38 3.63
CA GLU A 189 -23.41 -23.38 4.72
C GLU A 189 -22.11 -23.28 5.55
N GLY A 190 -21.11 -24.11 5.25
CA GLY A 190 -19.89 -24.21 6.04
C GLY A 190 -19.89 -25.35 7.06
N PHE A 191 -18.75 -25.55 7.71
CA PHE A 191 -18.56 -26.54 8.76
C PHE A 191 -18.95 -25.97 10.14
N ASP A 192 -18.46 -24.77 10.46
CA ASP A 192 -18.81 -24.02 11.68
C ASP A 192 -20.14 -23.26 11.51
N LYS A 193 -20.49 -22.92 10.26
CA LYS A 193 -21.70 -22.16 9.89
C LYS A 193 -21.76 -20.78 10.53
N ASN A 194 -20.60 -20.17 10.65
CA ASN A 194 -20.40 -18.90 11.33
C ASN A 194 -19.51 -18.04 10.44
N TRP A 195 -20.07 -16.98 9.86
CA TRP A 195 -19.37 -16.11 8.90
C TRP A 195 -18.71 -16.89 7.75
N SER A 196 -19.43 -17.83 7.15
CA SER A 196 -18.95 -18.59 6.00
C SER A 196 -18.74 -17.67 4.79
N GLU A 197 -17.50 -17.49 4.37
CA GLU A 197 -17.08 -16.51 3.35
C GLU A 197 -15.90 -17.03 2.49
N GLY A 198 -15.32 -16.19 1.63
CA GLY A 198 -14.15 -16.54 0.82
C GLY A 198 -14.20 -17.89 0.07
N PRO A 199 -15.28 -18.26 -0.65
CA PRO A 199 -15.36 -19.56 -1.32
C PRO A 199 -14.41 -19.66 -2.51
N HIS A 200 -13.63 -20.74 -2.60
CA HIS A 200 -12.88 -21.13 -3.79
C HIS A 200 -13.18 -22.59 -4.16
N MET A 201 -13.45 -22.79 -5.46
CA MET A 201 -13.74 -24.11 -6.03
C MET A 201 -12.52 -24.67 -6.76
N TYR A 202 -12.25 -25.95 -6.55
CA TYR A 202 -11.20 -26.71 -7.22
C TYR A 202 -11.77 -28.01 -7.76
N LYS A 203 -11.33 -28.45 -8.94
CA LYS A 203 -11.69 -29.76 -9.48
C LYS A 203 -10.47 -30.67 -9.49
N LYS A 204 -10.55 -31.80 -8.78
CA LYS A 204 -9.43 -32.74 -8.62
C LYS A 204 -9.96 -34.14 -8.37
N ASP A 205 -9.39 -35.13 -9.05
CA ASP A 205 -9.68 -36.57 -8.86
C ASP A 205 -11.19 -36.93 -8.91
N GLY A 206 -11.94 -36.28 -9.80
CA GLY A 206 -13.39 -36.50 -9.96
C GLY A 206 -14.26 -35.80 -8.91
N PHE A 207 -13.69 -34.95 -8.05
CA PHE A 207 -14.41 -34.16 -7.06
C PHE A 207 -14.30 -32.66 -7.34
N TYR A 208 -15.36 -31.94 -7.00
CA TYR A 208 -15.35 -30.51 -6.75
C TYR A 208 -15.10 -30.28 -5.27
N TYR A 209 -13.96 -29.69 -4.93
CA TYR A 209 -13.62 -29.26 -3.58
C TYR A 209 -13.96 -27.79 -3.42
N LEU A 210 -14.72 -27.49 -2.37
CA LEU A 210 -15.05 -26.13 -1.97
C LEU A 210 -14.30 -25.82 -0.68
N ILE A 211 -13.46 -24.80 -0.72
CA ILE A 211 -12.73 -24.28 0.44
C ILE A 211 -13.29 -22.91 0.75
N ILE A 212 -13.63 -22.67 2.01
CA ILE A 212 -14.19 -21.39 2.47
C ILE A 212 -13.45 -20.93 3.71
N ALA A 213 -13.56 -19.63 4.02
CA ALA A 213 -13.24 -19.09 5.33
C ALA A 213 -14.45 -19.15 6.27
N GLU A 214 -14.21 -19.31 7.57
CA GLU A 214 -15.23 -19.29 8.63
C GLU A 214 -14.68 -18.65 9.91
N GLY A 215 -15.56 -18.34 10.87
CA GLY A 215 -15.21 -17.79 12.19
C GLY A 215 -14.99 -16.27 12.20
N GLY A 216 -15.24 -15.60 11.08
CA GLY A 216 -14.90 -14.20 10.83
C GLY A 216 -13.39 -14.00 10.67
N THR A 217 -12.94 -12.77 10.47
CA THR A 217 -11.53 -12.49 10.13
C THR A 217 -10.58 -12.27 11.34
N PHE A 218 -10.99 -12.63 12.57
CA PHE A 218 -10.24 -12.35 13.81
C PHE A 218 -9.81 -13.64 14.54
N ASP A 219 -9.97 -13.70 15.88
CA ASP A 219 -9.39 -14.75 16.71
C ASP A 219 -9.88 -16.17 16.34
N HIS A 220 -11.08 -16.31 15.78
CA HIS A 220 -11.67 -17.59 15.40
C HIS A 220 -11.51 -17.93 13.91
N HIS A 221 -10.78 -17.12 13.14
CA HIS A 221 -10.64 -17.30 11.70
C HIS A 221 -10.06 -18.68 11.35
N MET A 222 -10.58 -19.30 10.30
CA MET A 222 -10.16 -20.61 9.83
C MET A 222 -10.46 -20.81 8.34
N LEU A 223 -9.87 -21.85 7.74
CA LEU A 223 -10.36 -22.41 6.48
C LEU A 223 -10.99 -23.78 6.72
N SER A 224 -12.08 -24.06 6.00
CA SER A 224 -12.79 -25.33 6.01
C SER A 224 -12.97 -25.86 4.59
N ALA A 225 -13.00 -27.19 4.46
CA ALA A 225 -13.22 -27.86 3.18
C ALA A 225 -14.48 -28.72 3.16
N ALA A 226 -15.13 -28.77 2.01
CA ALA A 226 -16.13 -29.76 1.64
C ALA A 226 -15.89 -30.25 0.21
N ARG A 227 -16.48 -31.38 -0.18
CA ARG A 227 -16.42 -31.84 -1.58
C ARG A 227 -17.70 -32.51 -2.04
N ALA A 228 -17.92 -32.50 -3.35
CA ALA A 228 -19.00 -33.19 -4.04
C ALA A 228 -18.50 -33.79 -5.36
N THR A 229 -19.21 -34.75 -5.94
CA THR A 229 -18.96 -35.25 -7.31
C THR A 229 -19.75 -34.50 -8.36
N ASP A 230 -20.73 -33.71 -7.94
CA ASP A 230 -21.53 -32.80 -8.76
C ASP A 230 -21.26 -31.38 -8.27
N ILE A 231 -21.05 -30.43 -9.20
CA ILE A 231 -20.74 -29.03 -8.87
C ILE A 231 -21.86 -28.36 -8.07
N TRP A 232 -23.09 -28.86 -8.15
CA TRP A 232 -24.24 -28.39 -7.40
C TRP A 232 -24.48 -29.13 -6.09
N GLY A 233 -23.57 -30.03 -5.70
CA GLY A 233 -23.63 -30.79 -4.46
C GLY A 233 -24.51 -32.05 -4.50
N PRO A 234 -24.87 -32.61 -3.34
CA PRO A 234 -24.60 -32.05 -2.01
C PRO A 234 -23.11 -32.10 -1.64
N TYR A 235 -22.61 -31.02 -1.04
CA TYR A 235 -21.26 -30.96 -0.52
C TYR A 235 -21.18 -31.67 0.84
N THR A 236 -20.23 -32.59 0.97
CA THR A 236 -19.94 -33.27 2.23
C THR A 236 -18.74 -32.59 2.89
N SER A 237 -18.91 -32.07 4.11
CA SER A 237 -17.83 -31.46 4.89
C SER A 237 -16.73 -32.47 5.22
N PHE A 238 -15.48 -32.01 5.21
CA PHE A 238 -14.37 -32.79 5.74
C PHE A 238 -14.54 -32.97 7.25
N LYS A 239 -14.51 -34.23 7.71
CA LYS A 239 -14.74 -34.57 9.12
C LYS A 239 -13.70 -33.99 10.09
N ASN A 240 -12.51 -33.64 9.58
CA ASN A 240 -11.41 -33.09 10.39
C ASN A 240 -11.20 -31.59 10.09
N ASN A 241 -12.23 -30.87 9.65
CA ASN A 241 -12.18 -29.41 9.62
C ASN A 241 -11.93 -28.84 11.04
N PRO A 242 -11.35 -27.63 11.14
CA PRO A 242 -10.84 -26.82 10.03
C PRO A 242 -9.54 -27.38 9.41
N ILE A 243 -9.29 -27.08 8.13
CA ILE A 243 -8.05 -27.49 7.44
C ILE A 243 -6.85 -26.59 7.82
N ILE A 244 -7.11 -25.40 8.36
CA ILE A 244 -6.13 -24.54 9.06
C ILE A 244 -6.86 -23.53 9.96
N THR A 245 -6.29 -23.25 11.13
CA THR A 245 -6.64 -22.12 11.99
C THR A 245 -5.45 -21.79 12.89
N ALA A 246 -5.34 -20.53 13.33
CA ALA A 246 -4.42 -20.13 14.41
C ALA A 246 -5.14 -20.00 15.76
N ASN A 247 -6.47 -20.14 15.80
CA ASN A 247 -7.27 -20.02 17.01
C ASN A 247 -6.79 -21.01 18.08
N GLY A 248 -6.60 -20.53 19.30
CA GLY A 248 -6.13 -21.33 20.43
C GLY A 248 -4.67 -21.79 20.35
N THR A 249 -3.86 -21.21 19.46
CA THR A 249 -2.42 -21.49 19.36
C THR A 249 -1.58 -20.31 19.87
N ASP A 250 -0.32 -20.58 20.25
CA ASP A 250 0.66 -19.56 20.63
C ASP A 250 1.54 -19.09 19.45
N GLU A 251 1.14 -19.38 18.20
CA GLU A 251 1.89 -18.98 17.01
C GLU A 251 1.95 -17.44 16.90
N TYR A 252 3.05 -16.90 16.37
CA TYR A 252 3.18 -15.44 16.18
C TYR A 252 2.22 -14.90 15.10
N ILE A 253 1.94 -15.73 14.09
CA ILE A 253 0.97 -15.43 13.05
C ILE A 253 -0.40 -15.93 13.51
N GLN A 254 -1.33 -15.00 13.69
CA GLN A 254 -2.67 -15.23 14.20
C GLN A 254 -3.72 -14.82 13.17
N HIS A 255 -5.00 -15.05 13.45
CA HIS A 255 -6.13 -14.71 12.55
C HIS A 255 -6.03 -15.34 11.17
N VAL A 256 -5.39 -16.52 11.10
CA VAL A 256 -5.13 -17.21 9.84
C VAL A 256 -6.41 -17.77 9.25
N GLY A 257 -6.70 -17.40 8.01
CA GLY A 257 -7.84 -17.87 7.23
C GLY A 257 -7.82 -17.24 5.84
N HIS A 258 -8.96 -17.24 5.15
CA HIS A 258 -9.17 -16.67 3.81
C HIS A 258 -7.97 -16.83 2.85
N GLY A 259 -7.96 -17.92 2.07
CA GLY A 259 -6.80 -18.30 1.29
C GLY A 259 -7.09 -19.14 0.05
N ASP A 260 -6.11 -19.18 -0.84
CA ASP A 260 -6.20 -19.74 -2.18
C ASP A 260 -5.09 -20.79 -2.35
N ILE A 261 -5.48 -22.02 -2.75
CA ILE A 261 -4.58 -23.16 -2.91
C ILE A 261 -4.13 -23.24 -4.37
N PHE A 262 -2.84 -23.44 -4.59
CA PHE A 262 -2.28 -23.52 -5.94
C PHE A 262 -1.12 -24.53 -6.01
N GLN A 263 -0.75 -24.90 -7.23
CA GLN A 263 0.48 -25.66 -7.48
C GLN A 263 1.58 -24.72 -7.97
N ASP A 264 2.80 -24.93 -7.47
CA ASP A 264 3.97 -24.28 -8.02
C ASP A 264 4.45 -24.93 -9.33
N THR A 265 5.50 -24.36 -9.94
CA THR A 265 6.10 -24.86 -11.19
C THR A 265 6.73 -26.26 -11.06
N GLN A 266 6.84 -26.80 -9.84
CA GLN A 266 7.32 -28.14 -9.53
C GLN A 266 6.19 -29.09 -9.09
N SER A 267 4.92 -28.69 -9.28
CA SER A 267 3.71 -29.43 -8.90
C SER A 267 3.51 -29.61 -7.39
N SER A 268 4.26 -28.89 -6.56
CA SER A 268 4.06 -28.87 -5.11
C SER A 268 2.88 -27.96 -4.77
N TRP A 269 2.07 -28.40 -3.80
CA TRP A 269 0.90 -27.65 -3.37
C TRP A 269 1.25 -26.63 -2.29
N TRP A 270 0.68 -25.43 -2.43
CA TRP A 270 0.84 -24.30 -1.54
C TRP A 270 -0.51 -23.64 -1.30
N ALA A 271 -0.63 -22.91 -0.20
CA ALA A 271 -1.71 -21.98 0.04
C ALA A 271 -1.12 -20.59 0.33
N VAL A 272 -1.70 -19.57 -0.30
CA VAL A 272 -1.62 -18.22 0.24
C VAL A 272 -2.80 -18.02 1.20
N VAL A 273 -2.56 -17.41 2.35
CA VAL A 273 -3.57 -17.14 3.38
C VAL A 273 -3.36 -15.74 3.94
N LEU A 274 -4.41 -15.10 4.43
CA LEU A 274 -4.23 -13.91 5.25
C LEU A 274 -3.93 -14.28 6.70
N GLY A 275 -3.35 -13.33 7.43
CA GLY A 275 -3.18 -13.40 8.88
C GLY A 275 -2.66 -12.08 9.43
N VAL A 276 -2.34 -12.05 10.72
CA VAL A 276 -1.70 -10.90 11.36
C VAL A 276 -0.49 -11.35 12.16
N ARG A 277 0.59 -10.57 12.14
CA ARG A 277 1.66 -10.70 13.15
C ARG A 277 1.18 -10.11 14.47
N LYS A 278 0.89 -10.97 15.45
CA LYS A 278 0.28 -10.58 16.73
C LYS A 278 1.24 -10.78 17.89
N ALA A 279 1.60 -9.71 18.59
CA ALA A 279 2.38 -9.77 19.82
C ALA A 279 1.70 -8.96 20.94
N LYS A 280 1.43 -9.60 22.08
CA LYS A 280 0.86 -8.94 23.28
C LYS A 280 -0.38 -8.09 22.95
N GLY A 281 -1.27 -8.62 22.11
CA GLY A 281 -2.50 -7.94 21.66
C GLY A 281 -2.31 -6.85 20.59
N ARG A 282 -1.09 -6.62 20.10
CA ARG A 282 -0.79 -5.69 19.00
C ARG A 282 -0.74 -6.44 17.69
N PHE A 283 -1.32 -5.87 16.65
CA PHE A 283 -1.27 -6.37 15.27
C PHE A 283 -1.30 -5.18 14.31
N VAL A 284 -0.29 -4.33 14.45
CA VAL A 284 -0.30 -2.97 13.93
C VAL A 284 -0.28 -2.90 12.40
N MET A 285 0.26 -3.92 11.73
CA MET A 285 0.42 -3.98 10.28
C MET A 285 -0.89 -4.19 9.51
N GLY A 286 -1.99 -4.52 10.23
CA GLY A 286 -3.20 -5.04 9.61
C GLY A 286 -3.03 -6.49 9.15
N ARG A 287 -3.94 -6.95 8.30
CA ARG A 287 -3.88 -8.28 7.68
C ARG A 287 -2.86 -8.29 6.54
N GLU A 288 -1.95 -9.27 6.59
CA GLU A 288 -0.83 -9.47 5.66
C GLU A 288 -1.01 -10.81 4.92
N THR A 289 -0.27 -11.04 3.84
CA THR A 289 -0.32 -12.31 3.07
C THR A 289 0.82 -13.23 3.46
N PHE A 290 0.47 -14.50 3.72
CA PHE A 290 1.39 -15.56 4.13
C PHE A 290 1.34 -16.73 3.15
N LEU A 291 2.45 -17.46 3.03
CA LEU A 291 2.59 -18.68 2.24
C LEU A 291 2.76 -19.89 3.18
N THR A 292 2.03 -20.97 2.96
CA THR A 292 2.15 -22.20 3.74
C THR A 292 2.02 -23.45 2.85
N PRO A 293 2.79 -24.53 3.11
CA PRO A 293 2.73 -25.73 2.28
C PRO A 293 1.44 -26.51 2.50
N VAL A 294 1.00 -27.20 1.45
CA VAL A 294 -0.20 -28.03 1.45
C VAL A 294 0.19 -29.46 1.05
N THR A 295 -0.38 -30.44 1.74
CA THR A 295 -0.37 -31.84 1.28
C THR A 295 -1.74 -32.17 0.70
N TRP A 296 -1.79 -32.45 -0.60
CA TRP A 296 -3.02 -32.84 -1.28
C TRP A 296 -2.81 -34.04 -2.21
N LYS A 297 -2.79 -35.23 -1.60
CA LYS A 297 -2.64 -36.50 -2.31
C LYS A 297 -3.88 -36.83 -3.13
N GLU A 298 -3.72 -37.72 -4.10
CA GLU A 298 -4.82 -38.23 -4.93
C GLU A 298 -5.97 -38.81 -4.07
N GLY A 299 -7.21 -38.44 -4.38
CA GLY A 299 -8.43 -38.85 -3.69
C GLY A 299 -8.56 -38.33 -2.25
N CYS A 300 -7.57 -37.60 -1.73
CA CYS A 300 -7.51 -37.14 -0.34
C CYS A 300 -8.06 -35.71 -0.17
N TRP A 301 -8.14 -35.27 1.08
CA TRP A 301 -8.44 -33.87 1.43
C TRP A 301 -7.14 -33.03 1.44
N PRO A 302 -7.22 -31.72 1.15
CA PRO A 302 -6.09 -30.84 1.37
C PRO A 302 -5.83 -30.70 2.87
N ILE A 303 -4.56 -30.83 3.27
CA ILE A 303 -4.10 -30.54 4.62
C ILE A 303 -3.10 -29.40 4.52
N ILE A 304 -3.43 -28.27 5.13
CA ILE A 304 -2.62 -27.06 5.10
C ILE A 304 -1.78 -27.02 6.38
N ALA A 305 -0.47 -26.80 6.27
CA ALA A 305 0.37 -26.62 7.46
C ALA A 305 0.05 -25.29 8.16
N PRO A 306 0.28 -25.17 9.49
CA PRO A 306 0.17 -23.88 10.17
C PRO A 306 1.02 -22.81 9.49
N ALA A 307 0.51 -21.58 9.38
CA ALA A 307 1.29 -20.46 8.89
C ALA A 307 2.40 -20.11 9.89
N LYS A 308 3.64 -20.13 9.44
CA LYS A 308 4.83 -19.86 10.26
C LYS A 308 5.69 -18.79 9.60
N THR A 309 6.50 -18.08 10.39
CA THR A 309 7.44 -17.08 9.88
C THR A 309 8.40 -17.70 8.85
N ASP A 310 8.79 -18.96 9.06
CA ASP A 310 9.55 -19.76 8.10
C ASP A 310 8.80 -21.06 7.76
N PRO A 311 8.09 -21.10 6.62
CA PRO A 311 7.45 -22.32 6.16
C PRO A 311 8.51 -23.32 5.68
N ILE A 312 8.41 -24.57 6.12
CA ILE A 312 9.31 -25.66 5.69
C ILE A 312 8.57 -26.48 4.62
N ARG A 313 9.17 -26.68 3.44
CA ARG A 313 8.64 -27.60 2.41
C ARG A 313 8.48 -29.01 3.00
N ILE A 314 7.30 -29.62 2.78
CA ILE A 314 6.92 -30.91 3.39
C ILE A 314 7.68 -32.10 2.76
N ASP A 315 8.28 -31.96 1.58
CA ASP A 315 8.88 -33.06 0.80
C ASP A 315 10.38 -33.29 1.06
N GLY A 316 11.00 -32.61 2.02
CA GLY A 316 12.42 -32.77 2.34
C GLY A 316 13.38 -32.26 1.26
N ARG A 317 12.87 -31.65 0.17
CA ARG A 317 13.66 -30.83 -0.75
C ARG A 317 13.75 -29.43 -0.15
N GLN A 318 14.96 -28.86 -0.23
CA GLN A 318 15.43 -27.64 0.43
C GLN A 318 14.35 -26.62 0.83
N GLN A 319 14.55 -26.00 2.00
CA GLN A 319 13.95 -24.72 2.37
C GLN A 319 13.85 -23.81 1.13
N LEU A 320 12.73 -23.10 1.00
CA LEU A 320 12.70 -21.94 0.10
C LEU A 320 13.98 -21.13 0.35
N PRO A 321 14.73 -20.73 -0.69
CA PRO A 321 16.01 -20.06 -0.49
C PRO A 321 15.84 -18.89 0.49
N GLU A 322 16.77 -18.77 1.45
CA GLU A 322 16.74 -17.65 2.38
C GLU A 322 16.78 -16.35 1.59
N ARG A 323 15.86 -15.44 1.91
CA ARG A 323 15.84 -14.12 1.30
C ARG A 323 17.09 -13.36 1.73
N SER A 324 17.80 -12.75 0.78
CA SER A 324 19.01 -12.00 1.09
C SER A 324 18.68 -10.75 1.95
N ASN A 325 19.61 -10.36 2.83
CA ASN A 325 19.44 -9.21 3.74
C ASN A 325 19.32 -7.87 3.00
N ASP A 326 19.71 -7.79 1.73
CA ASP A 326 19.76 -6.56 0.94
C ASP A 326 18.52 -6.35 0.05
N GLU A 327 17.56 -7.29 0.06
CA GLU A 327 16.35 -7.18 -0.77
C GLU A 327 15.23 -6.41 -0.06
N THR A 328 14.75 -5.33 -0.70
CA THR A 328 13.50 -4.67 -0.31
C THR A 328 12.37 -5.68 -0.22
N LEU A 329 11.54 -5.60 0.84
CA LEU A 329 10.44 -6.55 1.10
C LEU A 329 9.47 -6.71 -0.07
N ILE A 330 9.27 -5.67 -0.87
CA ILE A 330 8.55 -5.70 -2.15
C ILE A 330 9.30 -4.79 -3.12
N ASN A 331 9.74 -5.33 -4.27
CA ASN A 331 10.31 -4.52 -5.33
C ASN A 331 9.20 -3.70 -6.00
N THR A 332 9.46 -2.43 -6.30
CA THR A 332 8.51 -1.56 -6.99
C THR A 332 9.22 -0.89 -8.18
N PRO A 333 9.22 -1.53 -9.38
CA PRO A 333 10.01 -1.05 -10.53
C PRO A 333 9.72 0.39 -10.95
N LYS A 334 8.48 0.86 -10.72
CA LYS A 334 8.09 2.26 -10.85
C LYS A 334 7.65 2.75 -9.48
N PRO A 335 8.34 3.71 -8.83
CA PRO A 335 7.97 4.20 -7.49
C PRO A 335 6.50 4.62 -7.36
N SER A 336 5.93 5.19 -8.43
CA SER A 336 4.53 5.60 -8.50
C SER A 336 3.53 4.46 -8.35
N THR A 337 3.91 3.21 -8.62
CA THR A 337 3.01 2.05 -8.47
C THR A 337 2.65 1.81 -7.01
N ALA A 338 3.54 2.16 -6.08
CA ALA A 338 3.31 2.03 -4.64
C ALA A 338 2.55 3.23 -4.03
N PHE A 339 2.36 4.32 -4.79
CA PHE A 339 1.63 5.49 -4.30
C PHE A 339 0.14 5.21 -4.23
N ILE A 340 -0.42 5.59 -3.10
CA ILE A 340 -1.83 5.44 -2.82
C ILE A 340 -2.44 6.70 -2.23
N HIS A 341 -3.71 6.87 -2.54
CA HIS A 341 -4.60 7.95 -2.17
C HIS A 341 -5.78 7.40 -1.38
N ILE A 342 -6.46 8.29 -0.68
CA ILE A 342 -7.71 7.98 0.04
C ILE A 342 -8.88 8.25 -0.91
N ARG A 343 -9.63 7.19 -1.25
CA ARG A 343 -10.77 7.21 -2.20
C ARG A 343 -10.37 7.80 -3.55
N ASP A 344 -11.25 8.54 -4.21
CA ASP A 344 -11.02 9.08 -5.55
C ASP A 344 -10.17 10.36 -5.50
N PRO A 345 -8.87 10.31 -5.86
CA PRO A 345 -8.04 11.50 -5.82
C PRO A 345 -8.45 12.49 -6.92
N ASN A 346 -8.52 13.77 -6.57
CA ASN A 346 -8.46 14.81 -7.59
C ASN A 346 -7.03 14.88 -8.14
N THR A 347 -6.78 14.24 -9.28
CA THR A 347 -5.43 14.10 -9.86
C THR A 347 -4.75 15.43 -10.15
N LYS A 348 -5.51 16.52 -10.35
CA LYS A 348 -4.98 17.88 -10.52
C LYS A 348 -4.23 18.39 -9.28
N ASN A 349 -4.52 17.82 -8.11
CA ASN A 349 -3.87 18.20 -6.86
C ASN A 349 -2.46 17.61 -6.70
N TYR A 350 -1.98 16.80 -7.65
CA TYR A 350 -0.75 16.04 -7.50
C TYR A 350 0.17 16.23 -8.71
N LYS A 351 1.42 16.58 -8.45
CA LYS A 351 2.52 16.49 -9.43
C LYS A 351 3.65 15.69 -8.82
N PHE A 352 4.27 14.82 -9.60
CA PHE A 352 5.35 13.96 -9.15
C PHE A 352 6.58 14.18 -10.02
N SER A 353 7.76 14.22 -9.42
CA SER A 353 9.01 14.10 -10.16
C SER A 353 9.12 12.71 -10.79
N LYS A 354 9.92 12.59 -11.86
CA LYS A 354 10.15 11.31 -12.55
C LYS A 354 10.72 10.22 -11.63
N ASN A 355 11.51 10.60 -10.62
CA ASN A 355 12.10 9.65 -9.66
C ASN A 355 11.16 9.30 -8.50
N GLY A 356 9.98 9.93 -8.39
CA GLY A 356 9.03 9.69 -7.31
C GLY A 356 9.53 10.09 -5.92
N ARG A 357 10.59 10.89 -5.83
CA ARG A 357 11.10 11.41 -4.54
C ARG A 357 10.55 12.79 -4.20
N THR A 358 9.98 13.48 -5.18
CA THR A 358 9.52 14.86 -5.05
C THR A 358 8.07 15.00 -5.48
N PHE A 359 7.27 15.72 -4.68
CA PHE A 359 5.82 15.83 -4.82
C PHE A 359 5.40 17.29 -4.78
N SER A 360 4.53 17.74 -5.67
CA SER A 360 3.80 19.00 -5.47
C SER A 360 2.34 18.73 -5.16
N LEU A 361 1.84 19.16 -4.00
CA LEU A 361 0.44 19.00 -3.62
C LEU A 361 -0.35 20.31 -3.66
N LEU A 362 -1.63 20.25 -4.02
CA LEU A 362 -2.59 21.35 -3.79
C LEU A 362 -3.47 21.02 -2.59
N THR A 363 -3.77 22.03 -1.76
CA THR A 363 -4.59 21.85 -0.55
C THR A 363 -6.02 21.46 -0.89
N SER A 364 -6.51 20.36 -0.32
CA SER A 364 -7.93 20.00 -0.33
C SER A 364 -8.67 20.68 0.82
N HIS A 365 -10.00 20.80 0.69
CA HIS A 365 -10.88 21.15 1.81
C HIS A 365 -11.18 19.94 2.71
N TYR A 366 -10.95 18.71 2.21
CA TYR A 366 -11.06 17.48 2.98
C TYR A 366 -9.78 17.24 3.78
N ASN A 367 -9.93 16.81 5.04
CA ASN A 367 -8.82 16.42 5.92
C ASN A 367 -8.83 14.91 6.18
N LEU A 368 -7.83 14.42 6.92
CA LEU A 368 -7.68 12.99 7.24
C LEU A 368 -8.88 12.40 8.01
N SER A 369 -9.63 13.21 8.75
CA SER A 369 -10.82 12.78 9.50
C SER A 369 -12.12 12.82 8.68
N THR A 370 -12.05 13.21 7.40
CA THR A 370 -13.27 13.38 6.59
C THR A 370 -13.65 12.06 5.92
N GLY A 371 -14.82 11.53 6.31
CA GLY A 371 -15.35 10.26 5.77
C GLY A 371 -15.85 10.34 4.33
N SER A 372 -16.12 11.55 3.83
CA SER A 372 -16.52 11.79 2.45
C SER A 372 -15.45 12.54 1.65
N GLY A 373 -15.46 12.36 0.34
CA GLY A 373 -14.47 12.98 -0.55
C GLY A 373 -13.06 12.42 -0.38
N SER A 374 -12.09 13.14 -0.93
CA SER A 374 -10.67 12.76 -0.95
C SER A 374 -9.78 13.90 -0.45
N PRO A 375 -9.03 13.72 0.65
CA PRO A 375 -8.00 14.65 1.06
C PRO A 375 -6.84 14.65 0.05
N SER A 376 -6.07 15.73 0.00
CA SER A 376 -4.81 15.74 -0.74
C SER A 376 -3.77 14.97 0.07
N PHE A 377 -3.69 13.67 -0.20
CA PHE A 377 -2.87 12.69 0.50
C PHE A 377 -2.22 11.76 -0.52
N VAL A 378 -0.93 11.50 -0.36
CA VAL A 378 -0.25 10.44 -1.08
C VAL A 378 0.70 9.71 -0.13
N GLY A 379 0.58 8.39 -0.06
CA GLY A 379 1.37 7.56 0.83
C GLY A 379 1.79 6.24 0.23
N LYS A 380 2.49 5.46 1.04
CA LYS A 380 2.84 4.05 0.78
C LYS A 380 2.36 3.23 1.97
N ARG A 381 1.95 1.98 1.73
CA ARG A 381 1.67 1.02 2.81
C ARG A 381 2.94 0.83 3.65
N GLN A 382 2.81 0.82 4.97
CA GLN A 382 3.91 0.41 5.83
C GLN A 382 4.17 -1.09 5.59
N ARG A 383 5.39 -1.45 5.18
CA ARG A 383 5.77 -2.85 4.84
C ARG A 383 6.68 -3.50 5.87
N ALA A 384 7.21 -2.75 6.83
CA ALA A 384 8.08 -3.27 7.88
C ALA A 384 7.54 -2.89 9.26
N LEU A 385 7.74 -3.77 10.25
CA LEU A 385 7.43 -3.47 11.65
C LEU A 385 8.34 -2.34 12.16
N GLU A 386 9.60 -2.35 11.74
CA GLU A 386 10.59 -1.35 12.11
C GLU A 386 11.02 -0.53 10.90
N GLY A 387 11.12 0.79 11.07
CA GLY A 387 11.55 1.67 10.00
C GLY A 387 11.34 3.14 10.31
N VAL A 388 11.62 3.96 9.30
CA VAL A 388 11.53 5.42 9.39
C VAL A 388 10.99 5.96 8.07
N ALA A 389 10.06 6.90 8.17
CA ALA A 389 9.64 7.76 7.07
C ALA A 389 10.02 9.21 7.37
N THR A 390 10.64 9.89 6.42
CA THR A 390 11.05 11.30 6.55
C THR A 390 10.58 12.11 5.34
N VAL A 391 10.16 13.35 5.57
CA VAL A 391 9.82 14.31 4.53
C VAL A 391 10.50 15.65 4.81
N LEU A 392 11.06 16.29 3.79
CA LEU A 392 11.44 17.69 3.78
C LEU A 392 10.27 18.50 3.20
N VAL A 393 9.67 19.36 4.02
CA VAL A 393 8.56 20.23 3.66
C VAL A 393 9.10 21.62 3.34
N HIS A 394 8.82 22.12 2.13
CA HIS A 394 9.05 23.51 1.77
C HIS A 394 7.85 24.37 2.21
N LEU A 395 8.11 25.38 3.05
CA LEU A 395 7.07 26.23 3.64
C LEU A 395 6.58 27.28 2.65
N VAL A 396 5.26 27.42 2.56
CA VAL A 396 4.60 28.39 1.67
C VAL A 396 4.86 29.80 2.18
N GLN A 397 5.31 30.68 1.29
CA GLN A 397 5.53 32.09 1.60
C GLN A 397 4.36 32.96 1.12
N GLY A 398 4.13 34.07 1.83
CA GLY A 398 3.19 35.11 1.41
C GLY A 398 1.71 34.77 1.65
N PRO A 399 0.77 35.51 1.04
CA PRO A 399 -0.66 35.46 1.39
C PRO A 399 -1.34 34.11 1.11
N HIS A 400 -0.73 33.24 0.31
CA HIS A 400 -1.24 31.90 0.02
C HIS A 400 -0.96 30.88 1.13
N ALA A 401 -0.08 31.22 2.08
CA ALA A 401 0.23 30.38 3.24
C ALA A 401 -0.96 30.25 4.20
N ALA A 402 -1.84 31.25 4.25
CA ALA A 402 -2.97 31.28 5.17
C ALA A 402 -3.84 30.02 5.07
N GLY A 403 -4.05 29.37 6.21
CA GLY A 403 -4.80 28.14 6.39
C GLY A 403 -4.13 26.89 5.82
N VAL A 404 -2.88 26.94 5.36
CA VAL A 404 -2.21 25.73 4.83
C VAL A 404 -1.64 24.91 5.98
N ARG A 405 -2.06 23.65 6.04
CA ARG A 405 -1.43 22.61 6.86
C ARG A 405 -0.80 21.57 5.95
N ALA A 406 0.45 21.21 6.20
CA ALA A 406 1.17 20.22 5.41
C ALA A 406 2.14 19.43 6.26
N GLY A 407 2.21 18.11 6.03
CA GLY A 407 3.09 17.26 6.82
C GLY A 407 3.04 15.79 6.46
N LEU A 408 3.41 14.96 7.45
CA LEU A 408 3.52 13.52 7.36
C LEU A 408 2.50 12.87 8.28
N ALA A 409 1.76 11.89 7.76
CA ALA A 409 0.70 11.18 8.47
C ALA A 409 0.93 9.67 8.46
N LEU A 410 0.54 9.04 9.56
CA LEU A 410 0.21 7.64 9.70
C LEU A 410 -1.32 7.53 9.64
N TYR A 411 -1.84 6.98 8.56
CA TYR A 411 -3.27 6.86 8.29
C TYR A 411 -3.69 5.39 8.26
N LYS A 412 -4.77 5.04 8.98
CA LYS A 412 -5.46 3.74 8.83
C LYS A 412 -6.84 3.91 8.22
N ASP A 413 -7.58 4.90 8.74
CA ASP A 413 -8.93 5.29 8.31
C ASP A 413 -9.26 6.69 8.87
N GLU A 414 -10.42 7.25 8.50
CA GLU A 414 -10.87 8.58 8.93
C GLU A 414 -11.21 8.72 10.42
N HIS A 415 -11.22 7.61 11.16
CA HIS A 415 -11.45 7.59 12.60
C HIS A 415 -10.16 7.31 13.37
N ARG A 416 -9.09 6.85 12.70
CA ARG A 416 -7.82 6.42 13.28
C ARG A 416 -6.63 6.85 12.42
N HIS A 417 -6.02 7.96 12.81
CA HIS A 417 -4.80 8.49 12.18
C HIS A 417 -3.99 9.33 13.16
N ALA A 418 -2.71 9.51 12.85
CA ALA A 418 -1.82 10.42 13.55
C ALA A 418 -0.96 11.18 12.55
N ALA A 419 -0.60 12.42 12.86
CA ALA A 419 0.16 13.28 11.95
C ALA A 419 1.13 14.17 12.72
N ILE A 420 2.25 14.48 12.07
CA ILE A 420 3.12 15.61 12.39
C ILE A 420 3.10 16.57 11.19
N PHE A 421 2.82 17.84 11.42
CA PHE A 421 2.63 18.81 10.34
C PHE A 421 2.97 20.22 10.76
N TYR A 422 3.26 21.07 9.79
CA TYR A 422 3.43 22.51 9.99
C TYR A 422 2.10 23.23 9.69
N ASP A 423 1.68 24.11 10.60
CA ASP A 423 0.54 25.01 10.40
C ASP A 423 1.05 26.43 10.12
N HIS A 424 0.69 26.97 8.95
CA HIS A 424 1.15 28.28 8.51
C HIS A 424 0.41 29.44 9.21
N ASP A 425 -0.73 29.19 9.86
CA ASP A 425 -1.46 30.25 10.58
C ASP A 425 -0.79 30.63 11.90
N ASP A 426 -0.24 29.65 12.61
CA ASP A 426 0.44 29.87 13.90
C ASP A 426 1.98 29.70 13.82
N CYS A 427 2.49 29.25 12.67
CA CYS A 427 3.91 29.00 12.42
C CYS A 427 4.53 27.96 13.38
N GLN A 428 3.75 26.95 13.77
CA GLN A 428 4.18 25.88 14.67
C GLN A 428 4.17 24.51 13.99
N ILE A 429 4.94 23.59 14.56
CA ILE A 429 4.73 22.17 14.31
C ILE A 429 3.66 21.66 15.26
N HIS A 430 2.74 20.88 14.69
CA HIS A 430 1.69 20.17 15.38
C HIS A 430 1.96 18.67 15.31
N PHE A 431 1.69 17.99 16.43
CA PHE A 431 1.38 16.57 16.44
C PHE A 431 -0.09 16.42 16.80
N ALA A 432 -0.80 15.56 16.06
CA ALA A 432 -2.18 15.23 16.32
C ALA A 432 -2.40 13.73 16.18
N ILE A 433 -3.11 13.12 17.12
CA ILE A 433 -3.64 11.75 16.99
C ILE A 433 -5.13 11.75 17.27
N THR A 434 -5.86 11.00 16.45
CA THR A 434 -7.27 10.66 16.65
C THR A 434 -7.42 9.14 16.59
N ASN A 435 -8.07 8.57 17.60
CA ASN A 435 -8.69 7.24 17.55
C ASN A 435 -10.07 7.33 18.21
N LYS A 436 -11.12 7.43 17.38
CA LYS A 436 -12.50 7.55 17.87
C LYS A 436 -13.03 6.28 18.51
N THR A 437 -12.55 5.09 18.12
CA THR A 437 -13.04 3.82 18.70
C THR A 437 -12.60 3.63 20.14
N LYS A 438 -11.51 4.28 20.53
CA LYS A 438 -11.00 4.29 21.90
C LYS A 438 -11.24 5.60 22.64
N SER A 439 -12.05 6.50 22.07
CA SER A 439 -12.27 7.86 22.58
C SER A 439 -10.97 8.58 22.94
N PHE A 440 -9.94 8.39 22.10
CA PHE A 440 -8.59 8.85 22.36
C PHE A 440 -8.20 9.90 21.33
N SER A 441 -7.80 11.07 21.81
CA SER A 441 -7.23 12.13 20.99
C SER A 441 -6.20 12.93 21.77
N ARG A 442 -5.17 13.41 21.10
CA ARG A 442 -4.11 14.21 21.74
C ARG A 442 -3.45 15.11 20.72
N ASN A 443 -3.25 16.36 21.11
CA ASN A 443 -2.65 17.39 20.26
C ASN A 443 -1.53 18.11 21.03
N PHE A 444 -0.39 18.26 20.37
CA PHE A 444 0.77 18.98 20.88
C PHE A 444 1.28 19.96 19.85
N THR A 445 1.78 21.09 20.32
CA THR A 445 2.42 22.09 19.48
C THR A 445 3.83 22.40 19.93
N ARG A 446 4.65 22.83 18.98
CA ARG A 446 6.01 23.31 19.22
C ARG A 446 6.35 24.44 18.26
N LYS A 447 6.76 25.56 18.85
CA LYS A 447 7.29 26.70 18.09
C LYS A 447 8.61 26.32 17.42
N VAL A 448 8.78 26.80 16.20
CA VAL A 448 10.00 26.64 15.41
C VAL A 448 10.40 27.99 14.83
N GLU A 449 11.68 28.16 14.55
CA GLU A 449 12.24 29.38 13.97
C GLU A 449 12.28 29.34 12.44
N SER A 450 12.25 28.15 11.84
CA SER A 450 12.37 27.95 10.42
C SER A 450 11.22 28.59 9.66
N LYS A 451 11.59 29.33 8.61
CA LYS A 451 10.67 30.02 7.71
C LYS A 451 10.74 29.50 6.28
N ASP A 452 11.66 28.60 5.96
CA ASP A 452 11.89 28.12 4.59
C ASP A 452 11.53 26.65 4.45
N LYS A 453 12.13 25.80 5.28
CA LYS A 453 11.97 24.35 5.18
C LYS A 453 12.00 23.67 6.52
N ILE A 454 11.33 22.52 6.62
CA ILE A 454 11.29 21.76 7.86
C ILE A 454 11.27 20.26 7.55
N GLU A 455 12.02 19.49 8.30
CA GLU A 455 12.04 18.04 8.14
C GLU A 455 11.19 17.39 9.22
N LEU A 456 10.32 16.47 8.81
CA LEU A 456 9.40 15.76 9.68
C LEU A 456 9.64 14.25 9.54
N ARG A 457 9.53 13.53 10.65
CA ARG A 457 9.84 12.10 10.71
C ARG A 457 8.84 11.33 11.55
N ILE A 458 8.46 10.16 11.03
CA ILE A 458 7.80 9.08 11.77
C ILE A 458 8.76 7.91 11.83
N SER A 459 9.22 7.55 13.01
CA SER A 459 9.90 6.27 13.28
C SER A 459 8.89 5.28 13.83
N TYR A 460 8.94 4.04 13.37
CA TYR A 460 8.02 2.99 13.79
C TYR A 460 8.75 1.73 14.20
N SER A 461 8.17 1.03 15.18
CA SER A 461 8.52 -0.31 15.63
C SER A 461 7.22 -1.10 15.91
N GLU A 462 7.33 -2.38 16.28
CA GLU A 462 6.17 -3.17 16.69
C GLU A 462 5.41 -2.55 17.88
N ASN A 463 6.09 -1.77 18.73
CA ASN A 463 5.53 -1.22 19.98
C ASN A 463 5.24 0.28 19.92
N THR A 464 5.94 1.04 19.07
CA THR A 464 5.91 2.50 19.14
C THR A 464 5.89 3.15 17.76
N TYR A 465 5.06 4.17 17.59
CA TYR A 465 5.24 5.22 16.58
C TYR A 465 5.80 6.48 17.26
N ALA A 466 6.91 7.03 16.78
CA ALA A 466 7.54 8.23 17.32
C ALA A 466 7.62 9.33 16.26
N PHE A 467 7.25 10.56 16.66
CA PHE A 467 7.12 11.72 15.79
C PHE A 467 8.17 12.75 16.19
N SER A 468 8.98 13.17 15.23
CA SER A 468 10.09 14.09 15.46
C SER A 468 10.29 15.03 14.29
N TYR A 469 10.98 16.13 14.53
CA TYR A 469 11.29 17.13 13.51
C TYR A 469 12.73 17.64 13.63
N ARG A 470 13.21 18.34 12.61
CA ARG A 470 14.39 19.20 12.70
C ARG A 470 14.25 20.40 11.75
N GLU A 471 14.79 21.53 12.15
CA GLU A 471 14.74 22.77 11.36
C GLU A 471 15.93 22.89 10.40
N ARG A 472 17.05 22.22 10.72
CA ARG A 472 18.26 22.18 9.88
C ARG A 472 18.77 20.75 9.79
N ARG A 473 19.22 20.34 8.59
CA ARG A 473 19.70 18.98 8.30
C ARG A 473 20.77 18.46 9.28
N MET A 474 21.61 19.34 9.81
CA MET A 474 22.68 19.00 10.76
C MET A 474 22.24 18.97 12.23
N GLN A 475 20.99 19.33 12.56
CA GLN A 475 20.45 19.22 13.91
C GLN A 475 20.05 17.78 14.22
N VAL A 476 20.11 17.45 15.52
CA VAL A 476 19.52 16.22 16.06
C VAL A 476 18.00 16.31 15.92
N TRP A 477 17.37 15.18 15.63
CA TRP A 477 15.91 15.08 15.62
C TRP A 477 15.32 15.41 16.99
N GLU A 478 14.43 16.40 17.04
CA GLU A 478 13.74 16.81 18.23
C GLU A 478 12.45 16.00 18.38
N PRO A 479 12.27 15.23 19.47
CA PRO A 479 11.07 14.44 19.68
C PRO A 479 9.90 15.37 20.01
N LEU A 480 8.76 15.13 19.36
CA LEU A 480 7.53 15.84 19.63
C LEU A 480 6.59 14.99 20.50
N ASP A 481 6.30 13.76 20.07
CA ASP A 481 5.50 12.79 20.85
C ASP A 481 5.69 11.35 20.32
N SER A 482 5.09 10.39 21.02
CA SER A 482 5.02 8.98 20.61
C SER A 482 3.67 8.35 20.95
N ILE A 483 3.35 7.26 20.26
CA ILE A 483 2.11 6.48 20.39
C ILE A 483 2.49 5.03 20.65
N ASP A 484 1.87 4.38 21.63
CA ASP A 484 1.93 2.92 21.77
C ASP A 484 1.07 2.31 20.66
N THR A 485 1.62 1.42 19.84
CA THR A 485 0.92 0.79 18.70
C THR A 485 -0.35 0.03 19.11
N ALA A 486 -0.48 -0.37 20.37
CA ALA A 486 -1.73 -0.90 20.92
C ALA A 486 -2.88 0.13 20.82
N GLN A 487 -2.60 1.42 20.88
CA GLN A 487 -3.60 2.48 20.70
C GLN A 487 -4.12 2.55 19.26
N MET A 488 -3.37 2.04 18.28
CA MET A 488 -3.76 2.01 16.87
C MET A 488 -4.21 0.62 16.38
N SER A 489 -4.09 -0.41 17.23
CA SER A 489 -4.59 -1.76 16.97
C SER A 489 -6.08 -1.89 17.34
N GLY A 490 -6.84 -2.63 16.54
CA GLY A 490 -8.27 -2.88 16.75
C GLY A 490 -8.84 -3.76 15.63
N PHE A 491 -10.08 -4.19 15.78
CA PHE A 491 -10.76 -5.06 14.81
C PHE A 491 -11.07 -4.30 13.52
N ASP A 492 -10.18 -4.41 12.54
CA ASP A 492 -10.25 -3.68 11.29
C ASP A 492 -9.83 -4.53 10.09
N PHE A 493 -10.10 -4.00 8.90
CA PHE A 493 -9.80 -4.65 7.63
C PHE A 493 -8.59 -4.07 6.90
N THR A 494 -8.09 -2.92 7.34
CA THR A 494 -7.01 -2.15 6.70
C THR A 494 -5.70 -2.27 7.46
N GLY A 495 -4.70 -1.47 7.08
CA GLY A 495 -3.44 -1.35 7.80
C GLY A 495 -2.81 0.03 7.59
N PRO A 496 -1.70 0.31 8.28
CA PRO A 496 -1.09 1.64 8.29
C PRO A 496 -0.51 2.02 6.94
N ILE A 497 -0.82 3.24 6.54
CA ILE A 497 -0.27 3.93 5.37
C ILE A 497 0.48 5.14 5.90
N VAL A 498 1.74 5.28 5.50
CA VAL A 498 2.54 6.46 5.82
C VAL A 498 2.60 7.33 4.58
N GLY A 499 2.20 8.60 4.71
CA GLY A 499 2.05 9.47 3.56
C GLY A 499 2.11 10.94 3.89
N VAL A 500 2.41 11.73 2.88
CA VAL A 500 2.38 13.19 2.95
C VAL A 500 0.96 13.68 2.67
N PHE A 501 0.59 14.78 3.31
CA PHE A 501 -0.73 15.36 3.14
C PHE A 501 -0.71 16.88 3.19
N THR A 502 -1.76 17.48 2.64
CA THR A 502 -2.07 18.88 2.86
C THR A 502 -3.57 19.14 2.83
N HIS A 503 -4.03 20.05 3.68
CA HIS A 503 -5.42 20.52 3.65
C HIS A 503 -5.52 21.96 4.13
N LYS A 504 -6.68 22.58 3.87
CA LYS A 504 -7.03 23.85 4.49
C LYS A 504 -7.45 23.63 5.94
N GLY A 505 -6.83 24.37 6.87
CA GLY A 505 -7.32 24.50 8.23
C GLY A 505 -8.65 25.27 8.24
N THR A 506 -9.58 24.86 9.09
CA THR A 506 -10.73 25.70 9.44
C THR A 506 -10.29 26.63 10.55
N SER A 507 -10.50 27.94 10.37
CA SER A 507 -10.26 28.94 11.41
C SER A 507 -11.27 28.75 12.55
N SER A 508 -11.00 27.82 13.47
CA SER A 508 -11.77 27.64 14.69
C SER A 508 -10.82 27.65 15.89
N LYS A 509 -11.16 28.51 16.85
CA LYS A 509 -10.52 28.70 18.16
C LYS A 509 -10.05 27.38 18.75
N ALA A 510 -8.78 27.37 19.18
CA ALA A 510 -8.12 26.40 20.04
C ALA A 510 -8.99 25.19 20.41
N GLU A 511 -8.88 24.11 19.63
CA GLU A 511 -8.99 22.77 20.22
C GLU A 511 -8.02 22.72 21.41
N ASN A 512 -8.29 21.92 22.44
CA ASN A 512 -7.43 21.81 23.64
C ASN A 512 -5.99 21.38 23.26
N THR A 513 -5.18 22.32 22.80
CA THR A 513 -3.79 22.18 22.40
C THR A 513 -2.94 22.51 23.60
N THR A 514 -2.12 21.56 24.01
CA THR A 514 -1.13 21.78 25.06
C THR A 514 0.22 22.04 24.41
N GLU A 515 0.95 23.04 24.89
CA GLU A 515 2.34 23.24 24.49
C GLU A 515 3.14 22.02 24.98
N ALA A 516 3.89 21.39 24.09
CA ALA A 516 4.65 20.20 24.47
C ALA A 516 5.64 20.57 25.59
N PRO A 517 5.73 19.79 26.69
CA PRO A 517 6.72 20.04 27.73
C PRO A 517 8.13 20.06 27.12
N ALA A 518 9.05 20.83 27.69
CA ALA A 518 10.45 20.82 27.26
C ALA A 518 10.97 19.37 27.18
N PRO A 519 11.78 19.00 26.18
CA PRO A 519 12.14 17.61 25.93
C PRO A 519 12.67 16.98 27.21
N LYS A 520 11.92 16.03 27.76
CA LYS A 520 12.46 15.14 28.80
C LYS A 520 13.57 14.36 28.11
N ARG A 521 14.82 14.53 28.53
CA ARG A 521 15.87 13.56 28.23
C ARG A 521 15.37 12.23 28.79
N TYR A 522 14.84 11.38 27.91
CA TYR A 522 14.54 10.01 28.27
C TYR A 522 15.89 9.33 28.47
N GLU A 523 16.30 9.19 29.73
CA GLU A 523 17.31 8.21 30.11
C GLU A 523 16.74 6.84 29.73
N GLN A 524 17.34 6.23 28.71
CA GLN A 524 17.11 4.83 28.39
C GLN A 524 17.47 4.01 29.63
N GLN A 525 16.49 3.38 30.26
CA GLN A 525 16.75 2.35 31.25
C GLN A 525 17.37 1.15 30.54
N HIS A 526 18.70 1.05 30.66
CA HIS A 526 19.49 -0.06 30.16
C HIS A 526 19.22 -1.34 30.97
N GLY A 527 18.47 -2.28 30.39
CA GLY A 527 18.67 -3.71 30.63
C GLY A 527 19.81 -4.18 29.72
N GLY A 528 20.97 -4.47 30.31
CA GLY A 528 22.26 -4.43 29.62
C GLY A 528 22.52 -5.48 28.53
N VAL A 529 23.08 -4.99 27.42
CA VAL A 529 24.24 -5.59 26.75
C VAL A 529 25.21 -4.44 26.45
N LYS A 530 26.44 -4.54 26.97
CA LYS A 530 27.51 -3.57 26.68
C LYS A 530 27.79 -3.55 25.18
N SER A 531 27.83 -2.37 24.60
CA SER A 531 28.67 -2.13 23.42
C SER A 531 29.13 -0.66 23.39
N ASN A 532 30.45 -0.49 23.47
CA ASN A 532 31.13 0.76 23.15
C ASN A 532 31.14 0.91 21.63
N PHE A 533 30.84 2.10 21.10
CA PHE A 533 31.12 2.40 19.69
C PHE A 533 31.88 3.70 19.55
N HIS A 534 33.06 3.57 18.96
CA HIS A 534 33.88 4.65 18.44
C HIS A 534 33.38 5.11 17.08
N TYR A 535 33.54 6.40 16.84
CA TYR A 535 33.44 7.06 15.53
C TYR A 535 34.40 6.41 14.52
N ARG A 536 33.86 5.98 13.37
CA ARG A 536 34.64 5.73 12.15
C ARG A 536 33.82 6.16 10.93
N SER A 537 34.17 7.33 10.40
CA SER A 537 33.95 7.69 9.00
C SER A 537 34.74 6.71 8.14
N LEU A 538 34.07 5.98 7.24
CA LEU A 538 34.50 5.57 5.90
C LEU A 538 33.57 4.47 5.36
N LEU A 539 32.68 4.85 4.44
CA LEU A 539 32.27 4.15 3.20
C LEU A 539 31.62 5.27 2.35
N LYS A 540 32.32 5.89 1.40
CA LYS A 540 32.36 5.53 -0.03
C LYS A 540 31.02 5.00 -0.55
N ASP A 541 30.31 5.92 -1.19
CA ASP A 541 29.25 5.85 -2.20
C ASP A 541 27.95 5.03 -1.93
N ASP A 542 26.84 5.77 -2.11
CA ASP A 542 25.44 5.43 -2.42
C ASP A 542 24.42 4.97 -1.33
N ASP A 543 23.42 5.87 -1.16
CA ASP A 543 21.97 5.71 -0.86
C ASP A 543 21.46 4.75 0.25
N THR A 544 20.95 5.30 1.37
CA THR A 544 19.83 4.73 2.19
C THR A 544 19.13 5.75 3.14
N GLU A 545 18.85 6.99 2.70
CA GLU A 545 17.75 7.80 3.29
C GLU A 545 16.81 8.23 2.15
N GLU A 546 15.61 7.65 2.05
CA GLU A 546 14.54 8.25 1.22
C GLU A 546 14.10 9.56 1.90
N VAL A 547 14.75 10.67 1.53
CA VAL A 547 14.23 12.02 1.78
C VAL A 547 13.20 12.31 0.70
N LEU A 548 11.94 12.47 1.11
CA LEU A 548 10.85 12.87 0.23
C LEU A 548 10.74 14.40 0.27
N ASP A 549 10.82 15.08 -0.88
CA ASP A 549 10.69 16.53 -0.95
C ASP A 549 9.25 16.93 -1.33
N LEU A 550 8.58 17.71 -0.49
CA LEU A 550 7.24 18.24 -0.77
C LEU A 550 7.32 19.71 -1.22
N TYR A 551 6.94 19.95 -2.47
CA TYR A 551 6.61 21.23 -3.06
C TYR A 551 5.07 21.41 -3.02
N LEU A 552 4.56 22.61 -3.22
CA LEU A 552 3.11 22.88 -3.34
C LEU A 552 2.95 23.80 -4.56
N GLU A 553 2.30 23.32 -5.63
CA GLU A 553 2.20 24.06 -6.91
C GLU A 553 0.77 24.29 -7.38
N LYS A 554 0.48 25.55 -7.76
CA LYS A 554 -0.75 26.17 -8.27
C LYS A 554 -1.48 25.43 -9.43
N GLU A 555 -2.82 25.51 -9.46
CA GLU A 555 -3.65 25.36 -10.68
C GLU A 555 -4.17 26.76 -11.10
N ASP A 556 -3.90 27.18 -12.35
CA ASP A 556 -4.65 28.21 -13.09
C ASP A 556 -4.35 28.09 -14.60
N ALA A 557 -5.39 28.27 -15.41
CA ALA A 557 -5.44 27.97 -16.84
C ALA A 557 -4.54 28.86 -17.74
N ASN A 558 -3.96 28.21 -18.76
CA ASN A 558 -3.40 28.69 -20.02
C ASN A 558 -2.88 30.14 -20.19
N ASN A 559 -1.66 30.19 -20.74
CA ASN A 559 -1.04 31.32 -21.46
C ASN A 559 -0.60 32.52 -20.62
N ARG A 560 0.67 32.49 -20.17
CA ARG A 560 1.55 33.67 -20.17
C ARG A 560 3.04 33.27 -20.19
N VAL A 561 3.42 32.50 -21.20
CA VAL A 561 4.83 32.35 -21.67
C VAL A 561 5.36 33.65 -22.30
N ARG A 562 4.63 34.77 -22.18
CA ARG A 562 4.88 36.00 -22.94
C ARG A 562 5.05 37.26 -22.08
N ARG A 563 5.48 37.13 -20.82
CA ARG A 563 5.64 38.32 -19.95
C ARG A 563 6.84 38.31 -19.00
N LYS A 564 7.82 37.42 -19.19
CA LYS A 564 9.11 37.47 -18.47
C LYS A 564 10.34 37.37 -19.37
N TRP A 565 10.14 37.55 -20.68
CA TRP A 565 11.21 37.85 -21.63
C TRP A 565 11.39 39.37 -21.85
N GLU A 566 10.44 40.18 -21.38
CA GLU A 566 10.40 41.65 -21.53
C GLU A 566 10.87 42.41 -20.27
N GLU A 567 11.48 41.75 -19.29
CA GLU A 567 12.06 42.39 -18.09
C GLU A 567 13.57 42.15 -17.93
N PHE A 568 14.28 41.55 -18.90
CA PHE A 568 15.72 41.25 -18.78
C PHE A 568 16.63 41.77 -19.91
N CYS A 569 16.09 42.49 -20.90
CA CYS A 569 16.89 43.24 -21.89
C CYS A 569 16.09 44.49 -22.29
N GLY A 570 16.50 45.73 -22.02
CA GLY A 570 17.68 46.26 -21.35
C GLY A 570 17.53 47.78 -21.26
N ASP A 571 18.41 48.43 -20.50
CA ASP A 571 18.82 49.82 -20.72
C ASP A 571 20.33 49.85 -20.42
N GLU A 572 21.12 50.06 -21.46
CA GLU A 572 22.51 50.49 -21.36
C GLU A 572 22.56 52.02 -21.32
N ASP A 573 23.50 52.58 -20.57
CA ASP A 573 24.19 53.78 -21.01
C ASP A 573 25.55 53.89 -20.31
N ASN A 574 26.61 53.56 -21.06
CA ASN A 574 27.74 54.48 -21.17
C ASN A 574 28.54 54.25 -22.47
N PHE A 575 28.55 55.31 -23.28
CA PHE A 575 29.46 55.69 -24.37
C PHE A 575 29.27 55.19 -25.80
N ASP A 576 28.54 56.04 -26.55
CA ASP A 576 28.89 56.76 -27.80
C ASP A 576 29.36 56.04 -29.08
N THR A 577 28.46 56.17 -30.09
CA THR A 577 28.71 56.41 -31.53
C THR A 577 29.38 55.27 -32.32
N VAL A 578 28.89 54.79 -33.47
CA VAL A 578 28.45 55.47 -34.71
C VAL A 578 27.60 54.47 -35.52
N GLU A 579 26.63 54.99 -36.27
CA GLU A 579 25.79 54.31 -37.27
C GLU A 579 26.58 53.59 -38.37
N ALA A 580 26.08 52.44 -38.84
CA ALA A 580 25.88 52.18 -40.28
C ALA A 580 25.09 50.87 -40.49
N ASP A 581 24.04 50.98 -41.30
CA ASP A 581 23.32 49.89 -41.96
C ASP A 581 24.27 48.91 -42.67
N PHE A 582 23.88 47.65 -42.85
CA PHE A 582 23.81 47.05 -44.19
C PHE A 582 23.09 45.69 -44.21
N ASP A 583 22.46 45.50 -45.37
CA ASP A 583 21.62 44.42 -45.89
C ASP A 583 22.23 43.00 -45.86
N GLY A 584 21.35 42.04 -46.10
CA GLY A 584 21.63 40.61 -46.04
C GLY A 584 22.63 40.06 -47.06
N GLY A 585 23.19 38.90 -46.71
CA GLY A 585 23.79 37.98 -47.68
C GLY A 585 25.08 37.30 -47.20
N SER A 586 25.03 35.97 -47.19
CA SER A 586 26.12 35.00 -47.38
C SER A 586 27.33 34.97 -46.43
N ASN A 587 27.52 33.75 -45.89
CA ASN A 587 28.76 32.97 -45.81
C ASN A 587 30.01 33.49 -45.07
N GLU A 588 30.68 32.49 -44.49
CA GLU A 588 32.08 32.42 -44.07
C GLU A 588 32.40 32.86 -42.63
N TRP A 589 32.64 31.84 -41.81
CA TRP A 589 33.38 31.92 -40.56
C TRP A 589 34.87 31.83 -40.86
N SER A 590 35.65 32.80 -40.39
CA SER A 590 37.09 32.66 -40.18
C SER A 590 37.47 33.24 -38.83
N CYS A 591 38.09 32.40 -38.00
CA CYS A 591 38.76 32.80 -36.76
C CYS A 591 40.07 33.51 -37.07
N GLU A 592 40.33 34.61 -36.37
CA GLU A 592 41.70 35.04 -36.04
C GLU A 592 41.78 35.37 -34.54
N ASP A 593 42.87 34.86 -33.94
CA ASP A 593 43.53 35.32 -32.72
C ASP A 593 42.93 34.99 -31.33
N GLY A 594 43.03 33.70 -30.98
CA GLY A 594 44.06 33.24 -30.03
C GLY A 594 44.06 33.72 -28.57
N ALA A 595 43.28 33.06 -27.70
CA ALA A 595 43.73 32.60 -26.37
C ALA A 595 42.73 31.58 -25.77
N ASN A 596 43.23 30.37 -25.47
CA ASN A 596 42.48 29.20 -25.03
C ASN A 596 42.04 29.25 -23.55
N GLU A 597 40.74 29.35 -23.28
CA GLU A 597 40.13 28.90 -22.00
C GLU A 597 39.84 27.39 -22.03
N THR A 598 40.87 26.57 -22.19
CA THR A 598 40.72 25.09 -22.06
C THR A 598 41.93 24.41 -21.41
N GLU A 599 42.69 25.17 -20.62
CA GLU A 599 43.82 24.67 -19.82
C GLU A 599 43.55 24.72 -18.30
N GLY A 600 42.64 25.57 -17.81
CA GLY A 600 42.34 25.65 -16.37
C GLY A 600 41.59 24.44 -15.80
N ILE A 601 40.73 23.80 -16.60
CA ILE A 601 39.86 22.71 -16.14
C ILE A 601 40.55 21.33 -16.23
N LYS A 602 41.59 21.20 -17.07
CA LYS A 602 42.39 19.96 -17.19
C LYS A 602 43.50 19.84 -16.13
N GLY A 603 43.89 20.95 -15.50
CA GLY A 603 44.86 20.96 -14.39
C GLY A 603 44.28 20.45 -13.07
N TYR A 604 43.00 20.70 -12.80
CA TYR A 604 42.34 20.32 -11.54
C TYR A 604 42.03 18.81 -11.45
N ILE A 605 41.90 18.12 -12.59
CA ILE A 605 41.59 16.69 -12.67
C ILE A 605 42.85 15.80 -12.57
N ARG A 606 44.06 16.40 -12.66
CA ARG A 606 45.34 15.67 -12.53
C ARG A 606 45.93 15.66 -11.11
N SER A 607 45.27 16.25 -10.11
CA SER A 607 45.80 16.29 -8.73
C SER A 607 45.25 15.20 -7.79
N MET A 608 44.58 14.18 -8.32
CA MET A 608 44.13 13.03 -7.53
C MET A 608 44.65 11.71 -8.15
N GLU A 609 45.91 11.40 -7.91
CA GLU A 609 46.44 10.04 -8.07
C GLU A 609 47.15 9.59 -6.78
N ILE A 610 46.57 8.60 -6.11
CA ILE A 610 47.32 7.62 -5.31
C ILE A 610 46.85 6.26 -5.81
N LEU A 611 47.44 5.75 -6.89
CA LEU A 611 47.68 4.31 -7.10
C LEU A 611 48.90 4.14 -8.04
N GLY A 612 49.85 3.31 -7.62
CA GLY A 612 51.12 3.03 -8.30
C GLY A 612 51.00 2.08 -9.51
N PRO A 613 52.11 1.86 -10.24
CA PRO A 613 52.11 1.56 -11.67
C PRO A 613 51.99 0.06 -11.99
N GLY A 614 51.22 -0.26 -13.03
CA GLY A 614 51.16 -1.59 -13.63
C GLY A 614 50.14 -1.69 -14.77
N SER A 615 50.55 -1.27 -15.97
CA SER A 615 50.15 -1.78 -17.31
C SER A 615 48.70 -2.26 -17.47
N GLU A 616 47.79 -1.51 -18.09
CA GLU A 616 47.62 -1.15 -19.51
C GLU A 616 46.27 -1.72 -20.01
N PRO A 617 45.68 -1.13 -21.06
CA PRO A 617 44.22 -1.01 -21.23
C PRO A 617 43.67 -1.96 -22.29
N ALA A 618 42.35 -2.25 -22.26
CA ALA A 618 41.55 -2.37 -23.48
C ALA A 618 40.04 -2.51 -23.21
N ARG A 619 39.29 -1.57 -23.82
CA ARG A 619 38.03 -1.76 -24.57
C ARG A 619 36.98 -2.73 -24.00
N LYS A 620 35.85 -2.20 -23.53
CA LYS A 620 34.69 -1.85 -24.36
C LYS A 620 33.72 -0.97 -23.56
#